data_AF-A0A0G2B4Y2-F1
#
_entry.id   AF-A0A0G2B4Y2-F1
#
_cell.length_a   1.000
_cell.length_b   1.000
_cell.length_c   1.000
_cell.angle_alpha   90.00
_cell.angle_beta   90.00
_cell.angle_gamma   90.00
#
_symmetry.space_group_name_H-M   'P 1'
#
loop_
_entity.id
_entity.type
_entity.pdbx_description
1 polymer ?
#
loop_
_entity_poly.entity_id
_entity_poly.type
_entity_poly.pdbx_seq_one_letter_code
_entity_poly.pdbx_strand_id
1 'polypeptide(L)'
;MNIPDADPPEELCEKPRLAVLCEGGSICSNASHEASKGVVKGMVSTLSRDLRRRFHRVGVTTYERELVQSSEVTPERIEDFVRVLRRLLETRQHIIALVSTFHAPAYATAVSEAVPSENLQLDPPEGSRTHKSLILACASGTAEDNRTDAFSTFRDAVCLSSKPEMANRAGVVYQGRLFALPGLYRRGEPTTFESRFSSIARKQGEKWYFHERKPEQLPIGEEGEYHLDPSVQTFNLEDAAGQVVSSVEAARTGGLRGMVLRTSRGRDRQSRFKQYRVFSWVLSSSSQGGMGNISTSRKRRVPIRTLVMAVHSRAQKPVCFFLTGYRSSVIFTSMKPGSRLAL
;
A
#
# COMPACT_ATOMS: atom_id res chain seq x y z
N MET A 1 25.53 16.99 36.68
CA MET A 1 24.30 17.30 35.93
C MET A 1 24.62 17.10 34.45
N ASN A 2 23.98 16.11 33.83
CA ASN A 2 24.12 15.86 32.39
C ASN A 2 23.36 16.93 31.63
N ILE A 3 24.08 17.73 30.84
CA ILE A 3 23.49 18.62 29.85
C ILE A 3 23.10 17.72 28.67
N PRO A 4 21.82 17.68 28.25
CA PRO A 4 21.44 16.93 27.07
C PRO A 4 22.13 17.55 25.84
N ASP A 5 22.73 16.70 25.01
CA ASP A 5 23.35 17.06 23.72
C ASP A 5 22.41 17.96 22.92
N ALA A 6 22.68 19.26 22.91
CA ALA A 6 22.06 20.19 22.00
C ALA A 6 22.55 19.86 20.59
N ASP A 7 21.62 19.69 19.65
CA ASP A 7 21.94 19.48 18.24
C ASP A 7 22.86 20.63 17.76
N PRO A 8 23.97 20.32 17.05
CA PRO A 8 24.85 21.37 16.54
C PRO A 8 24.09 22.26 15.53
N PRO A 9 24.49 23.54 15.41
CA PRO A 9 23.81 24.51 14.54
C PRO A 9 23.83 24.05 13.08
N GLU A 10 22.77 24.41 12.35
CA GLU A 10 22.52 24.05 10.94
C GLU A 10 23.56 24.67 9.97
N GLU A 11 24.80 24.19 10.01
CA GLU A 11 25.73 24.40 8.89
C GLU A 11 25.34 23.45 7.75
N LEU A 12 24.97 24.07 6.62
CA LEU A 12 24.72 23.51 5.27
C LEU A 12 25.15 22.05 5.10
N CYS A 13 24.31 21.12 5.57
CA CYS A 13 24.59 19.72 5.34
C CYS A 13 24.16 19.37 3.91
N GLU A 14 25.10 19.39 2.97
CA GLU A 14 24.87 19.04 1.56
C GLU A 14 24.32 17.61 1.37
N LYS A 15 24.44 16.75 2.38
CA LYS A 15 24.04 15.35 2.29
C LYS A 15 22.65 15.12 2.86
N PRO A 16 21.81 14.33 2.16
CA PRO A 16 20.43 14.19 2.58
C PRO A 16 20.29 13.29 3.81
N ARG A 17 19.21 13.51 4.58
CA ARG A 17 18.86 12.71 5.75
C ARG A 17 17.92 11.57 5.36
N LEU A 18 18.25 10.35 5.78
CA LEU A 18 17.42 9.16 5.60
C LEU A 18 16.73 8.81 6.92
N ALA A 19 15.40 8.72 6.90
CA ALA A 19 14.60 8.19 7.98
C ALA A 19 14.15 6.76 7.68
N VAL A 20 14.31 5.85 8.65
CA VAL A 20 13.75 4.50 8.60
C VAL A 20 12.55 4.44 9.54
N LEU A 21 11.34 4.34 8.98
CA LEU A 21 10.08 4.17 9.70
C LEU A 21 9.77 2.68 9.88
N CYS A 22 9.71 2.22 11.12
CA CYS A 22 9.43 0.81 11.40
C CYS A 22 7.96 0.62 11.78
N GLU A 23 7.19 -0.05 10.92
CA GLU A 23 5.80 -0.44 11.22
C GLU A 23 5.73 -1.86 11.81
N GLY A 24 6.51 -2.78 11.24
CA GLY A 24 6.62 -4.15 11.73
C GLY A 24 6.75 -5.16 10.61
N GLY A 25 6.16 -6.33 10.81
CA GLY A 25 6.30 -7.48 9.91
C GLY A 25 7.68 -8.13 9.98
N SER A 26 7.84 -9.23 9.24
CA SER A 26 9.01 -10.11 9.34
C SER A 26 10.34 -9.38 9.10
N ILE A 27 10.38 -8.36 8.24
CA ILE A 27 11.60 -7.57 7.97
C ILE A 27 12.15 -6.86 9.24
N CYS A 28 11.31 -6.61 10.24
CA CYS A 28 11.71 -6.02 11.53
C CYS A 28 11.90 -7.08 12.64
N SER A 29 11.69 -8.36 12.34
CA SER A 29 11.64 -9.44 13.34
C SER A 29 12.94 -10.21 13.47
N ASN A 30 13.20 -10.69 14.67
CA ASN A 30 14.27 -11.62 15.01
C ASN A 30 13.93 -13.07 14.58
N ALA A 31 14.81 -14.03 14.86
CA ALA A 31 14.57 -15.45 14.59
C ALA A 31 13.33 -16.04 15.30
N SER A 32 12.95 -15.48 16.45
CA SER A 32 11.75 -15.84 17.22
C SER A 32 10.46 -15.18 16.70
N HIS A 33 10.51 -14.51 15.54
CA HIS A 33 9.40 -13.76 14.94
C HIS A 33 8.90 -12.55 15.77
N GLU A 34 9.68 -12.09 16.74
CA GLU A 34 9.37 -10.89 17.52
C GLU A 34 9.91 -9.66 16.80
N ALA A 35 9.03 -8.72 16.48
CA ALA A 35 9.40 -7.46 15.84
C ALA A 35 10.11 -6.55 16.85
N SER A 36 11.34 -6.09 16.52
CA SER A 36 12.13 -5.28 17.46
C SER A 36 12.90 -4.16 16.77
N LYS A 37 12.99 -3.02 17.46
CA LYS A 37 13.81 -1.88 17.06
C LYS A 37 15.31 -2.22 17.05
N GLY A 38 15.74 -3.15 17.91
CA GLY A 38 17.13 -3.61 17.99
C GLY A 38 17.59 -4.27 16.70
N VAL A 39 16.72 -5.08 16.08
CA VAL A 39 16.98 -5.75 14.80
C VAL A 39 17.24 -4.72 13.70
N VAL A 40 16.39 -3.71 13.58
CA VAL A 40 16.56 -2.66 12.56
C VAL A 40 17.82 -1.82 12.80
N LYS A 41 18.14 -1.50 14.06
CA LYS A 41 19.42 -0.84 14.40
C LYS A 41 20.62 -1.69 14.00
N GLY A 42 20.55 -3.02 14.18
CA GLY A 42 21.56 -3.97 13.71
C GLY A 42 21.70 -4.00 12.17
N MET A 43 20.58 -3.94 11.44
CA MET A 43 20.63 -3.83 9.97
C MET A 43 21.27 -2.51 9.51
N VAL A 44 21.05 -1.41 10.23
CA VAL A 44 21.69 -0.11 9.92
C VAL A 44 23.19 -0.13 10.20
N SER A 45 23.63 -0.75 11.29
CA SER A 45 25.06 -0.79 11.67
C SER A 45 25.91 -1.62 10.70
N THR A 46 25.30 -2.61 10.06
CA THR A 46 25.92 -3.53 9.08
C THR A 46 25.93 -2.97 7.65
N LEU A 47 25.31 -1.82 7.40
CA LEU A 47 25.43 -1.13 6.09
C LEU A 47 26.91 -0.82 5.78
N SER A 48 27.30 -1.01 4.53
CA SER A 48 28.66 -0.68 4.09
C SER A 48 28.98 0.80 4.31
N ARG A 49 30.27 1.11 4.49
CA ARG A 49 30.73 2.50 4.67
C ARG A 49 30.31 3.37 3.48
N ASP A 50 30.33 2.82 2.27
CA ASP A 50 29.95 3.53 1.05
C ASP A 50 28.47 3.88 0.99
N LEU A 51 27.58 2.98 1.42
CA LEU A 51 26.14 3.27 1.50
C LEU A 51 25.85 4.32 2.58
N ARG A 52 26.47 4.18 3.77
CA ARG A 52 26.33 5.15 4.86
C ARG A 52 26.77 6.55 4.45
N ARG A 53 27.87 6.67 3.70
CA ARG A 53 28.44 7.95 3.23
C ARG A 53 27.54 8.73 2.25
N ARG A 54 26.53 8.10 1.65
CA ARG A 54 25.56 8.75 0.75
C ARG A 54 24.58 9.65 1.50
N PHE A 55 24.42 9.43 2.80
CA PHE A 55 23.51 10.21 3.65
C PHE A 55 24.34 10.97 4.69
N HIS A 56 23.84 12.11 5.14
CA HIS A 56 24.44 12.79 6.30
C HIS A 56 24.28 11.92 7.55
N ARG A 57 23.07 11.42 7.75
CA ARG A 57 22.67 10.58 8.86
C ARG A 57 21.61 9.59 8.37
N VAL A 58 21.78 8.33 8.75
CA VAL A 58 20.74 7.31 8.64
C VAL A 58 20.09 7.21 10.02
N GLY A 59 18.98 7.93 10.19
CA GLY A 59 18.22 7.96 11.44
C GLY A 59 17.13 6.90 11.42
N VAL A 60 17.14 5.97 12.38
CA VAL A 60 16.00 5.09 12.61
C VAL A 60 14.95 5.89 13.37
N THR A 61 13.87 6.27 12.71
CA THR A 61 12.75 6.99 13.32
C THR A 61 11.63 6.00 13.54
N THR A 62 11.49 5.55 14.78
CA THR A 62 10.46 4.57 15.07
C THR A 62 9.15 5.25 15.36
N TYR A 63 8.07 4.59 14.96
CA TYR A 63 6.73 4.91 15.43
C TYR A 63 6.70 4.92 16.97
N GLU A 64 5.90 5.81 17.57
CA GLU A 64 5.71 5.86 19.03
C GLU A 64 4.99 4.61 19.55
N ARG A 65 4.29 3.86 18.68
CA ARG A 65 3.68 2.58 19.05
C ARG A 65 4.60 1.39 18.86
N GLU A 66 4.21 0.29 19.50
CA GLU A 66 4.82 -1.03 19.37
C GLU A 66 4.76 -1.53 17.93
N LEU A 67 5.81 -2.26 17.52
CA LEU A 67 5.87 -2.90 16.21
C LEU A 67 4.90 -4.08 16.19
N VAL A 68 4.16 -4.24 15.10
CA VAL A 68 3.14 -5.30 15.01
C VAL A 68 3.56 -6.49 14.17
N GLN A 69 2.98 -7.63 14.52
CA GLN A 69 2.96 -8.78 13.63
C GLN A 69 1.97 -8.56 12.49
N SER A 70 2.15 -9.31 11.40
CA SER A 70 1.31 -9.16 10.21
C SER A 70 -0.18 -9.36 10.51
N SER A 71 -0.55 -10.23 11.45
CA SER A 71 -1.93 -10.52 11.83
C SER A 71 -2.66 -9.39 12.56
N GLU A 72 -1.93 -8.41 13.08
CA GLU A 72 -2.45 -7.35 13.95
C GLU A 72 -2.65 -6.03 13.20
N VAL A 73 -2.44 -6.02 11.88
CA VAL A 73 -2.61 -4.83 11.05
C VAL A 73 -4.10 -4.54 10.87
N THR A 74 -4.55 -3.38 11.36
CA THR A 74 -5.92 -2.88 11.19
C THR A 74 -5.96 -1.64 10.27
N PRO A 75 -7.13 -1.26 9.72
CA PRO A 75 -7.27 -0.02 8.94
C PRO A 75 -6.82 1.23 9.69
N GLU A 76 -7.21 1.37 10.96
CA GLU A 76 -6.85 2.52 11.81
C GLU A 76 -5.34 2.62 11.95
N ARG A 77 -4.67 1.47 12.06
CA ARG A 77 -3.22 1.39 12.14
C ARG A 77 -2.54 1.82 10.82
N ILE A 78 -3.13 1.50 9.68
CA ILE A 78 -2.65 1.95 8.36
C ILE A 78 -2.83 3.47 8.22
N GLU A 79 -3.97 4.03 8.61
CA GLU A 79 -4.18 5.50 8.61
C GLU A 79 -3.14 6.22 9.47
N ASP A 80 -2.96 5.71 10.69
CA ASP A 80 -2.02 6.21 11.67
C ASP A 80 -0.57 6.19 11.15
N PHE A 81 -0.19 5.07 10.51
CA PHE A 81 1.09 4.94 9.83
C PHE A 81 1.29 6.01 8.75
N VAL A 82 0.29 6.21 7.88
CA VAL A 82 0.33 7.21 6.81
C VAL A 82 0.41 8.63 7.36
N ARG A 83 -0.33 8.93 8.44
CA ARG A 83 -0.29 10.23 9.12
C ARG A 83 1.11 10.56 9.62
N VAL A 84 1.80 9.61 10.25
CA VAL A 84 3.20 9.80 10.67
C VAL A 84 4.14 9.88 9.49
N LEU A 85 3.92 9.08 8.44
CA LEU A 85 4.71 9.13 7.22
C LEU A 85 4.66 10.52 6.58
N ARG A 86 3.49 11.15 6.50
CA ARG A 86 3.31 12.51 5.95
C ARG A 86 4.08 13.55 6.76
N ARG A 87 4.00 13.50 8.10
CA ARG A 87 4.78 14.38 8.98
C ARG A 87 6.29 14.20 8.79
N LEU A 88 6.74 12.96 8.56
CA LEU A 88 8.15 12.71 8.26
C LEU A 88 8.57 13.30 6.91
N LEU A 89 7.69 13.28 5.89
CA LEU A 89 7.97 13.86 4.57
C LEU A 89 8.15 15.38 4.61
N GLU A 90 7.66 16.07 5.64
CA GLU A 90 7.87 17.51 5.84
C GLU A 90 9.33 17.82 6.18
N THR A 91 10.01 16.93 6.91
CA THR A 91 11.36 17.18 7.47
C THR A 91 12.46 16.28 6.91
N ARG A 92 12.10 15.23 6.18
CA ARG A 92 13.03 14.19 5.68
C ARG A 92 13.00 14.10 4.17
N GLN A 93 14.18 14.00 3.56
CA GLN A 93 14.30 13.84 2.11
C GLN A 93 14.04 12.38 1.71
N HIS A 94 14.66 11.44 2.41
CA HIS A 94 14.50 10.01 2.10
C HIS A 94 13.79 9.31 3.25
N ILE A 95 12.77 8.54 2.93
CA ILE A 95 12.08 7.69 3.88
C ILE A 95 12.05 6.25 3.36
N ILE A 96 12.47 5.32 4.21
CA ILE A 96 12.23 3.90 4.03
C ILE A 96 11.27 3.46 5.12
N ALA A 97 10.12 2.92 4.76
CA ALA A 97 9.19 2.34 5.72
C ALA A 97 9.20 0.82 5.64
N LEU A 98 9.42 0.17 6.77
CA LEU A 98 9.49 -1.28 6.89
C LEU A 98 8.11 -1.81 7.27
N VAL A 99 7.47 -2.54 6.35
CA VAL A 99 6.07 -2.98 6.47
C VAL A 99 5.94 -4.50 6.32
N SER A 100 4.81 -5.03 6.79
CA SER A 100 4.44 -6.44 6.58
C SER A 100 4.24 -6.75 5.10
N THR A 101 4.82 -7.86 4.64
CA THR A 101 4.64 -8.38 3.28
C THR A 101 3.20 -8.80 2.99
N PHE A 102 2.46 -9.28 4.01
CA PHE A 102 1.06 -9.65 3.86
C PHE A 102 0.17 -8.43 3.58
N HIS A 103 0.48 -7.31 4.23
CA HIS A 103 -0.29 -6.06 4.15
C HIS A 103 0.37 -5.00 3.25
N ALA A 104 1.50 -5.30 2.61
CA ALA A 104 2.21 -4.35 1.73
C ALA A 104 1.30 -3.76 0.64
N PRO A 105 0.38 -4.50 -0.01
CA PRO A 105 -0.59 -3.90 -0.94
C PRO A 105 -1.51 -2.84 -0.30
N ALA A 106 -1.95 -3.07 0.94
CA ALA A 106 -2.82 -2.15 1.66
C ALA A 106 -2.06 -0.87 2.06
N TYR A 107 -0.84 -1.01 2.60
CA TYR A 107 0.05 0.13 2.87
C TYR A 107 0.38 0.90 1.58
N ALA A 108 0.69 0.20 0.49
CA ALA A 108 1.01 0.83 -0.78
C ALA A 108 -0.17 1.66 -1.32
N THR A 109 -1.38 1.10 -1.25
CA THR A 109 -2.60 1.81 -1.65
C THR A 109 -2.83 3.03 -0.77
N ALA A 110 -2.79 2.87 0.56
CA ALA A 110 -3.01 3.97 1.48
C ALA A 110 -1.99 5.10 1.30
N VAL A 111 -0.70 4.76 1.13
CA VAL A 111 0.34 5.75 0.85
C VAL A 111 0.11 6.45 -0.50
N SER A 112 -0.30 5.71 -1.53
CA SER A 112 -0.60 6.29 -2.85
C SER A 112 -1.72 7.31 -2.79
N GLU A 113 -2.78 7.03 -2.04
CA GLU A 113 -4.00 7.85 -1.95
C GLU A 113 -3.87 9.00 -0.94
N ALA A 114 -2.94 8.90 0.01
CA ALA A 114 -2.87 9.86 1.11
C ALA A 114 -1.69 10.83 1.04
N VAL A 115 -0.63 10.49 0.31
CA VAL A 115 0.55 11.34 0.15
C VAL A 115 0.34 12.21 -1.09
N PRO A 116 0.29 13.54 -0.95
CA PRO A 116 0.28 14.44 -2.08
C PRO A 116 1.56 14.34 -2.89
N SER A 117 1.46 14.55 -4.21
CA SER A 117 2.62 14.47 -5.08
C SER A 117 3.67 15.53 -4.72
N GLU A 118 3.20 16.67 -4.23
CA GLU A 118 3.93 17.86 -3.78
C GLU A 118 4.78 17.55 -2.55
N ASN A 119 4.33 16.66 -1.66
CA ASN A 119 5.12 16.23 -0.50
C ASN A 119 6.41 15.52 -0.90
N LEU A 120 6.45 14.91 -2.08
CA LEU A 120 7.64 14.29 -2.67
C LEU A 120 8.37 15.21 -3.65
N GLN A 121 7.85 16.40 -3.93
CA GLN A 121 8.58 17.41 -4.67
C GLN A 121 9.49 18.15 -3.70
N LEU A 122 10.74 18.33 -4.10
CA LEU A 122 11.52 19.47 -3.68
C LEU A 122 11.48 20.42 -4.86
N ASP A 123 11.37 21.73 -4.63
CA ASP A 123 11.74 22.73 -5.64
C ASP A 123 13.26 22.80 -5.65
N PRO A 124 13.98 22.06 -6.51
CA PRO A 124 15.42 22.05 -6.44
C PRO A 124 15.90 23.23 -7.30
N PRO A 125 16.81 24.09 -6.82
CA PRO A 125 17.56 24.91 -7.75
C PRO A 125 18.24 23.99 -8.78
N GLU A 126 18.26 24.39 -10.06
CA GLU A 126 18.88 23.61 -11.14
C GLU A 126 20.29 23.16 -10.72
N GLY A 127 20.55 21.85 -10.77
CA GLY A 127 21.83 21.25 -10.34
C GLY A 127 21.87 20.72 -8.89
N SER A 128 20.80 20.88 -8.12
CA SER A 128 20.65 20.27 -6.79
C SER A 128 20.63 18.74 -6.86
N ARG A 129 21.49 18.08 -6.07
CA ARG A 129 21.48 16.63 -5.84
C ARG A 129 20.43 16.19 -4.80
N THR A 130 19.62 17.13 -4.30
CA THR A 130 18.64 16.84 -3.26
C THR A 130 17.30 16.50 -3.91
N HIS A 131 16.84 15.27 -3.70
CA HIS A 131 15.53 14.78 -4.12
C HIS A 131 14.83 14.09 -2.97
N LYS A 132 13.49 14.07 -2.98
CA LYS A 132 12.73 13.24 -2.06
C LYS A 132 12.47 11.86 -2.64
N SER A 133 12.47 10.83 -1.79
CA SER A 133 12.13 9.47 -2.18
C SER A 133 11.45 8.72 -1.04
N LEU A 134 10.45 7.91 -1.37
CA LEU A 134 9.73 7.07 -0.41
C LEU A 134 9.75 5.61 -0.84
N ILE A 135 10.22 4.72 0.03
CA ILE A 135 10.25 3.28 -0.28
C ILE A 135 9.59 2.50 0.85
N LEU A 136 8.55 1.74 0.53
CA LEU A 136 8.06 0.69 1.41
C LEU A 136 8.89 -0.57 1.17
N ALA A 137 9.46 -1.16 2.21
CA ALA A 137 10.28 -2.36 2.12
C ALA A 137 9.65 -3.48 2.96
N CYS A 138 9.60 -4.68 2.39
CA CYS A 138 9.05 -5.87 3.04
C CYS A 138 9.85 -7.10 2.61
N ALA A 139 9.77 -8.18 3.39
CA ALA A 139 10.65 -9.35 3.23
C ALA A 139 9.87 -10.66 3.32
N SER A 140 10.36 -11.71 2.67
CA SER A 140 9.78 -13.04 2.73
C SER A 140 9.96 -13.71 4.09
N GLY A 141 10.86 -13.19 4.95
CA GLY A 141 11.11 -13.73 6.28
C GLY A 141 11.84 -12.74 7.19
N THR A 142 12.42 -13.26 8.27
CA THR A 142 12.98 -12.48 9.38
C THR A 142 14.40 -11.98 9.10
N ALA A 143 14.79 -10.86 9.71
CA ALA A 143 16.09 -10.25 9.46
C ALA A 143 17.30 -11.10 9.91
N GLU A 144 17.09 -12.00 10.85
CA GLU A 144 18.14 -12.89 11.39
C GLU A 144 18.19 -14.26 10.69
N ASP A 145 17.22 -14.61 9.84
CA ASP A 145 17.30 -15.81 9.01
C ASP A 145 18.04 -15.49 7.70
N ASN A 146 19.27 -16.01 7.59
CA ASN A 146 20.16 -15.85 6.44
C ASN A 146 19.59 -16.42 5.12
N ARG A 147 18.51 -17.20 5.17
CA ARG A 147 17.81 -17.72 3.98
C ARG A 147 16.79 -16.74 3.42
N THR A 148 16.55 -15.62 4.09
CA THR A 148 15.53 -14.64 3.72
C THR A 148 16.14 -13.42 3.03
N ASP A 149 15.28 -12.61 2.41
CA ASP A 149 15.67 -11.40 1.71
C ASP A 149 15.59 -10.13 2.57
N ALA A 150 15.41 -10.24 3.90
CA ALA A 150 15.18 -9.07 4.76
C ALA A 150 16.36 -8.07 4.73
N PHE A 151 17.57 -8.55 4.99
CA PHE A 151 18.76 -7.69 4.98
C PHE A 151 19.08 -7.15 3.58
N SER A 152 18.99 -8.01 2.56
CA SER A 152 19.27 -7.61 1.18
C SER A 152 18.24 -6.60 0.66
N THR A 153 16.96 -6.75 1.02
CA THR A 153 15.89 -5.81 0.71
C THR A 153 16.10 -4.48 1.42
N PHE A 154 16.45 -4.47 2.70
CA PHE A 154 16.76 -3.23 3.42
C PHE A 154 17.94 -2.49 2.78
N ARG A 155 19.04 -3.21 2.50
CA ARG A 155 20.21 -2.67 1.81
C ARG A 155 19.84 -2.11 0.44
N ASP A 156 19.00 -2.82 -0.31
CA ASP A 156 18.52 -2.40 -1.61
C ASP A 156 17.63 -1.14 -1.52
N ALA A 157 16.77 -1.03 -0.51
CA ALA A 157 15.98 0.18 -0.24
C ALA A 157 16.87 1.40 0.04
N VAL A 158 17.92 1.23 0.86
CA VAL A 158 18.92 2.27 1.14
C VAL A 158 19.67 2.65 -0.14
N CYS A 159 20.06 1.68 -0.95
CA CYS A 159 20.73 1.94 -2.22
C CYS A 159 19.82 2.73 -3.18
N LEU A 160 18.57 2.27 -3.36
CA LEU A 160 17.58 2.86 -4.26
C LEU A 160 17.20 4.29 -3.86
N SER A 161 16.96 4.56 -2.57
CA SER A 161 16.58 5.91 -2.10
C SER A 161 17.60 6.98 -2.47
N SER A 162 18.90 6.63 -2.48
CA SER A 162 19.98 7.54 -2.90
C SER A 162 20.08 7.78 -4.42
N LYS A 163 19.31 7.08 -5.25
CA LYS A 163 19.39 7.17 -6.71
C LYS A 163 18.60 8.38 -7.22
N PRO A 164 19.18 9.25 -8.09
CA PRO A 164 18.46 10.36 -8.70
C PRO A 164 17.19 9.93 -9.44
N GLU A 165 17.17 8.71 -9.98
CA GLU A 165 16.02 8.14 -10.68
C GLU A 165 14.80 7.93 -9.76
N MET A 166 15.02 7.90 -8.44
CA MET A 166 13.97 7.88 -7.41
C MET A 166 13.44 9.26 -7.04
N ALA A 167 13.92 10.34 -7.67
CA ALA A 167 13.42 11.68 -7.42
C ALA A 167 11.91 11.77 -7.60
N ASN A 168 11.24 12.20 -6.54
CA ASN A 168 9.80 12.41 -6.44
C ASN A 168 9.00 11.11 -6.68
N ARG A 169 9.61 9.93 -6.46
CA ARG A 169 8.95 8.63 -6.63
C ARG A 169 8.72 7.94 -5.30
N ALA A 170 7.65 7.15 -5.27
CA ALA A 170 7.37 6.22 -4.21
C ALA A 170 7.12 4.81 -4.73
N GLY A 171 7.55 3.79 -3.99
CA GLY A 171 7.35 2.41 -4.42
C GLY A 171 7.53 1.37 -3.33
N VAL A 172 7.23 0.12 -3.68
CA VAL A 172 7.42 -1.05 -2.80
C VAL A 172 8.58 -1.88 -3.30
N VAL A 173 9.60 -2.11 -2.47
CA VAL A 173 10.71 -3.00 -2.80
C VAL A 173 10.49 -4.38 -2.18
N TYR A 174 10.61 -5.41 -3.02
CA TYR A 174 10.50 -6.82 -2.64
C TYR A 174 11.21 -7.69 -3.68
N GLN A 175 12.04 -8.65 -3.23
CA GLN A 175 12.71 -9.64 -4.10
C GLN A 175 13.33 -9.06 -5.38
N GLY A 176 14.15 -8.01 -5.24
CA GLY A 176 14.88 -7.42 -6.37
C GLY A 176 14.00 -6.67 -7.38
N ARG A 177 12.76 -6.31 -7.02
CA ARG A 177 11.88 -5.45 -7.82
C ARG A 177 11.42 -4.27 -6.99
N LEU A 178 11.32 -3.11 -7.63
CA LEU A 178 10.68 -1.92 -7.08
C LEU A 178 9.37 -1.69 -7.83
N PHE A 179 8.25 -1.95 -7.17
CA PHE A 179 6.91 -1.81 -7.70
C PHE A 179 6.37 -0.40 -7.49
N ALA A 180 5.51 0.06 -8.40
CA ALA A 180 4.68 1.24 -8.15
C ALA A 180 3.74 0.97 -6.98
N LEU A 181 3.41 2.03 -6.21
CA LEU A 181 2.46 1.92 -5.10
C LEU A 181 1.07 1.42 -5.54
N PRO A 182 0.40 2.06 -6.53
CA PRO A 182 -0.96 1.66 -6.86
C PRO A 182 -1.00 0.32 -7.60
N GLY A 183 -2.07 -0.44 -7.36
CA GLY A 183 -2.37 -1.66 -8.10
C GLY A 183 -1.42 -2.83 -7.85
N LEU A 184 -0.64 -2.77 -6.76
CA LEU A 184 0.09 -3.91 -6.20
C LEU A 184 -0.89 -4.93 -5.61
N TYR A 185 -0.64 -6.22 -5.83
CA TYR A 185 -1.41 -7.29 -5.21
C TYR A 185 -0.53 -8.49 -4.88
N ARG A 186 -0.89 -9.18 -3.79
CA ARG A 186 -0.23 -10.40 -3.33
C ARG A 186 -0.85 -11.63 -3.98
N ARG A 187 -0.03 -12.52 -4.53
CA ARG A 187 -0.42 -13.83 -5.05
C ARG A 187 -0.10 -14.92 -4.02
N GLY A 188 -1.03 -15.15 -3.09
CA GLY A 188 -1.06 -16.32 -2.19
C GLY A 188 0.28 -16.73 -1.61
N GLU A 189 0.47 -18.03 -1.37
CA GLU A 189 1.75 -18.63 -1.02
C GLU A 189 2.34 -19.45 -2.19
N PRO A 190 3.66 -19.42 -2.43
CA PRO A 190 4.64 -18.55 -1.77
C PRO A 190 4.39 -17.07 -2.10
N THR A 191 4.56 -16.20 -1.11
CA THR A 191 4.27 -14.78 -1.25
C THR A 191 5.06 -14.14 -2.41
N THR A 192 4.32 -13.79 -3.45
CA THR A 192 4.81 -13.04 -4.61
C THR A 192 3.92 -11.83 -4.85
N PHE A 193 4.50 -10.74 -5.35
CA PHE A 193 3.73 -9.59 -5.79
C PHE A 193 3.60 -9.55 -7.30
N GLU A 194 2.44 -9.06 -7.72
CA GLU A 194 2.22 -8.58 -9.07
C GLU A 194 1.63 -7.18 -9.00
N SER A 195 1.83 -6.42 -10.07
CA SER A 195 1.24 -5.09 -10.20
C SER A 195 0.55 -4.98 -11.56
N ARG A 196 -0.52 -4.19 -11.61
CA ARG A 196 -1.14 -3.80 -12.88
C ARG A 196 -0.25 -2.85 -13.70
N PHE A 197 0.72 -2.21 -13.05
CA PHE A 197 1.65 -1.27 -13.66
C PHE A 197 3.05 -1.87 -13.81
N SER A 198 3.84 -1.28 -14.71
CA SER A 198 5.25 -1.63 -14.83
C SER A 198 6.00 -1.26 -13.55
N SER A 199 6.90 -2.15 -13.12
CA SER A 199 7.84 -1.84 -12.03
C SER A 199 8.62 -0.57 -12.33
N ILE A 200 8.95 0.18 -11.29
CA ILE A 200 9.81 1.37 -11.35
C ILE A 200 11.24 0.93 -11.69
N ALA A 201 11.71 -0.13 -11.05
CA ALA A 201 13.04 -0.68 -11.30
C ALA A 201 13.08 -2.20 -11.06
N ARG A 202 14.07 -2.84 -11.69
CA ARG A 202 14.39 -4.26 -11.46
C ARG A 202 15.88 -4.43 -11.25
N LYS A 203 16.24 -5.37 -10.38
CA LYS A 203 17.62 -5.75 -10.12
C LYS A 203 18.05 -6.85 -11.10
N GLN A 204 19.24 -6.72 -11.68
CA GLN A 204 19.91 -7.81 -12.41
C GLN A 204 21.36 -7.87 -11.94
N GLY A 205 21.75 -8.98 -11.32
CA GLY A 205 22.98 -9.07 -10.54
C GLY A 205 22.96 -8.04 -9.39
N GLU A 206 24.03 -7.26 -9.26
CA GLU A 206 24.11 -6.19 -8.24
C GLU A 206 23.61 -4.81 -8.74
N LYS A 207 23.16 -4.71 -10.00
CA LYS A 207 22.75 -3.43 -10.61
C LYS A 207 21.23 -3.28 -10.67
N TRP A 208 20.77 -2.06 -10.44
CA TRP A 208 19.38 -1.65 -10.61
C TRP A 208 19.18 -1.00 -11.97
N TYR A 209 18.13 -1.44 -12.67
CA TYR A 209 17.72 -0.91 -13.96
C TYR A 209 16.36 -0.24 -13.80
N PHE A 210 16.33 1.07 -14.04
CA PHE A 210 15.11 1.87 -13.95
C PHE A 210 14.35 1.82 -15.27
N HIS A 211 13.03 1.74 -15.16
CA HIS A 211 12.13 1.94 -16.27
C HIS A 211 11.80 3.43 -16.41
N GLU A 212 11.39 3.80 -17.62
CA GLU A 212 10.90 5.14 -17.92
C GLU A 212 9.84 5.58 -16.90
N ARG A 213 9.90 6.85 -16.48
CA ARG A 213 8.95 7.41 -15.52
C ARG A 213 7.57 7.44 -16.15
N LYS A 214 6.57 6.97 -15.40
CA LYS A 214 5.17 7.07 -15.81
C LYS A 214 4.31 7.75 -14.75
N PRO A 215 3.22 8.43 -15.12
CA PRO A 215 2.35 9.13 -14.18
C PRO A 215 1.82 8.23 -13.06
N GLU A 216 1.48 6.97 -13.37
CA GLU A 216 0.96 5.99 -12.40
C GLU A 216 1.97 5.55 -11.33
N GLN A 217 3.24 5.99 -11.41
CA GLN A 217 4.28 5.68 -10.42
C GLN A 217 4.42 6.76 -9.35
N LEU A 218 3.57 7.79 -9.39
CA LEU A 218 3.52 8.87 -8.43
C LEU A 218 2.34 8.67 -7.49
N PRO A 219 2.46 9.02 -6.20
CA PRO A 219 1.30 9.20 -5.33
C PRO A 219 0.33 10.22 -5.92
N ILE A 220 -0.96 10.03 -5.62
CA ILE A 220 -2.07 10.81 -6.16
C ILE A 220 -2.90 11.46 -5.04
N GLY A 221 -2.39 11.47 -3.81
CA GLY A 221 -3.14 12.01 -2.69
C GLY A 221 -3.42 13.50 -2.82
N GLU A 222 -4.45 13.94 -2.11
CA GLU A 222 -4.83 15.35 -2.03
C GLU A 222 -4.38 15.94 -0.69
N GLU A 223 -4.24 17.27 -0.63
CA GLU A 223 -4.06 17.98 0.64
C GLU A 223 -5.28 17.78 1.56
N GLY A 224 -5.04 17.68 2.87
CA GLY A 224 -6.07 17.42 3.88
C GLY A 224 -5.91 16.09 4.61
N GLU A 225 -6.88 15.77 5.47
CA GLU A 225 -6.87 14.55 6.29
C GLU A 225 -7.26 13.32 5.48
N TYR A 226 -6.47 12.26 5.61
CA TYR A 226 -6.77 10.95 5.03
C TYR A 226 -7.41 10.05 6.08
N HIS A 227 -8.56 9.46 5.73
CA HIS A 227 -9.31 8.52 6.56
C HIS A 227 -9.82 7.37 5.69
N LEU A 228 -9.56 6.13 6.10
CA LEU A 228 -10.21 4.93 5.60
C LEU A 228 -11.62 4.85 6.19
N ASP A 229 -12.57 4.39 5.39
CA ASP A 229 -13.93 4.20 5.87
C ASP A 229 -14.15 2.77 6.38
N PRO A 230 -14.22 2.53 7.71
CA PRO A 230 -14.43 1.18 8.25
C PRO A 230 -15.82 0.61 7.90
N SER A 231 -16.74 1.47 7.45
CA SER A 231 -18.05 1.05 6.94
C SER A 231 -17.99 0.52 5.51
N VAL A 232 -16.82 0.41 4.88
CA VAL A 232 -16.67 -0.22 3.59
C VAL A 232 -15.84 -1.48 3.72
N GLN A 233 -16.40 -2.61 3.27
CA GLN A 233 -15.79 -3.92 3.47
C GLN A 233 -15.66 -4.70 2.16
N THR A 234 -14.61 -5.51 2.09
CA THR A 234 -14.33 -6.39 0.95
C THR A 234 -14.84 -7.80 1.24
N PHE A 235 -15.63 -8.37 0.32
CA PHE A 235 -16.18 -9.71 0.41
C PHE A 235 -15.66 -10.57 -0.75
N ASN A 236 -15.15 -11.77 -0.43
CA ASN A 236 -14.63 -12.68 -1.45
C ASN A 236 -15.72 -13.65 -1.94
N LEU A 237 -16.09 -13.58 -3.21
CA LEU A 237 -17.11 -14.45 -3.81
C LEU A 237 -16.58 -15.86 -4.14
N GLU A 238 -15.31 -16.14 -3.86
CA GLU A 238 -14.77 -17.50 -3.85
C GLU A 238 -15.11 -18.26 -2.57
N ASP A 239 -15.49 -17.55 -1.50
CA ASP A 239 -15.91 -18.16 -0.24
C ASP A 239 -17.29 -18.84 -0.40
N ALA A 240 -17.63 -19.71 0.55
CA ALA A 240 -18.92 -20.40 0.52
C ALA A 240 -20.08 -19.39 0.48
N ALA A 241 -21.04 -19.59 -0.43
CA ALA A 241 -22.14 -18.65 -0.67
C ALA A 241 -22.89 -18.24 0.62
N GLY A 242 -23.14 -19.20 1.52
CA GLY A 242 -23.80 -18.94 2.80
C GLY A 242 -22.95 -18.08 3.74
N GLN A 243 -21.63 -18.25 3.73
CA GLN A 243 -20.70 -17.43 4.52
C GLN A 243 -20.66 -15.99 3.99
N VAL A 244 -20.56 -15.81 2.66
CA VAL A 244 -20.56 -14.47 2.06
C VAL A 244 -21.84 -13.71 2.40
N VAL A 245 -23.01 -14.34 2.24
CA VAL A 245 -24.30 -13.70 2.56
C VAL A 245 -24.40 -13.36 4.05
N SER A 246 -24.06 -14.30 4.93
CA SER A 246 -24.07 -14.06 6.37
C SER A 246 -23.12 -12.91 6.77
N SER A 247 -21.92 -12.85 6.18
CA SER A 247 -20.96 -11.77 6.45
C SER A 247 -21.47 -10.43 5.94
N VAL A 248 -22.10 -10.38 4.76
CA VAL A 248 -22.71 -9.15 4.25
C VAL A 248 -23.86 -8.70 5.15
N GLU A 249 -24.72 -9.61 5.59
CA GLU A 249 -25.84 -9.29 6.49
C GLU A 249 -25.34 -8.75 7.84
N ALA A 250 -24.35 -9.41 8.43
CA ALA A 250 -23.71 -8.95 9.67
C ALA A 250 -23.03 -7.58 9.51
N ALA A 251 -22.36 -7.35 8.37
CA ALA A 251 -21.75 -6.05 8.10
C ALA A 251 -22.83 -4.96 7.93
N ARG A 252 -23.96 -5.28 7.30
CA ARG A 252 -25.08 -4.34 7.14
C ARG A 252 -25.71 -3.96 8.47
N THR A 253 -25.92 -4.91 9.38
CA THR A 253 -26.41 -4.58 10.73
C THR A 253 -25.39 -3.74 11.50
N GLY A 254 -24.10 -3.94 11.23
CA GLY A 254 -22.99 -3.11 11.72
C GLY A 254 -22.79 -1.76 11.03
N GLY A 255 -23.67 -1.34 10.10
CA GLY A 255 -23.59 -0.02 9.46
C GLY A 255 -22.76 0.05 8.17
N LEU A 256 -22.65 -1.05 7.41
CA LEU A 256 -22.00 -1.07 6.09
C LEU A 256 -22.56 0.00 5.14
N ARG A 257 -21.69 0.88 4.66
CA ARG A 257 -21.98 1.96 3.69
C ARG A 257 -21.50 1.63 2.27
N GLY A 258 -20.54 0.72 2.12
CA GLY A 258 -20.07 0.28 0.81
C GLY A 258 -19.55 -1.15 0.84
N MET A 259 -19.50 -1.80 -0.32
CA MET A 259 -18.90 -3.12 -0.44
C MET A 259 -18.05 -3.25 -1.69
N VAL A 260 -16.96 -3.99 -1.56
CA VAL A 260 -16.12 -4.41 -2.68
C VAL A 260 -16.28 -5.93 -2.84
N LEU A 261 -16.78 -6.37 -3.98
CA LEU A 261 -16.95 -7.79 -4.26
C LEU A 261 -15.78 -8.30 -5.08
N ARG A 262 -14.97 -9.17 -4.47
CA ARG A 262 -13.83 -9.81 -5.12
C ARG A 262 -14.32 -11.06 -5.85
N THR A 263 -14.23 -11.04 -7.17
CA THR A 263 -14.61 -12.16 -8.04
C THR A 263 -13.38 -12.94 -8.48
N SER A 264 -13.56 -14.22 -8.85
CA SER A 264 -12.45 -15.02 -9.36
C SER A 264 -12.06 -14.57 -10.77
N ARG A 265 -10.80 -14.84 -11.16
CA ARG A 265 -10.37 -14.80 -12.57
C ARG A 265 -10.98 -15.99 -13.29
N GLY A 266 -12.31 -16.08 -13.41
CA GLY A 266 -12.97 -17.27 -13.93
C GLY A 266 -12.37 -17.70 -15.26
N ARG A 267 -11.60 -18.79 -15.27
CA ARG A 267 -11.17 -19.46 -16.51
C ARG A 267 -12.23 -20.46 -16.96
N ASP A 268 -13.05 -20.96 -16.04
CA ASP A 268 -14.16 -21.86 -16.30
C ASP A 268 -15.52 -21.16 -16.19
N ARG A 269 -16.46 -21.57 -17.04
CA ARG A 269 -17.83 -21.00 -17.08
C ARG A 269 -18.61 -21.28 -15.79
N GLN A 270 -18.41 -22.43 -15.17
CA GLN A 270 -19.19 -22.87 -14.01
C GLN A 270 -18.91 -22.01 -12.77
N SER A 271 -17.66 -21.67 -12.49
CA SER A 271 -17.30 -20.77 -11.38
C SER A 271 -17.88 -19.36 -11.56
N ARG A 272 -17.91 -18.84 -12.80
CA ARG A 272 -18.58 -17.56 -13.08
C ARG A 272 -20.09 -17.63 -12.80
N PHE A 273 -20.76 -18.69 -13.22
CA PHE A 273 -22.21 -18.87 -12.95
C PHE A 273 -22.53 -18.97 -11.46
N LYS A 274 -21.70 -19.65 -10.66
CA LYS A 274 -21.84 -19.68 -9.19
C LYS A 274 -21.69 -18.29 -8.59
N GLN A 275 -20.69 -17.52 -9.00
CA GLN A 275 -20.49 -16.14 -8.55
C GLN A 275 -21.64 -15.21 -8.94
N TYR A 276 -22.18 -15.34 -10.15
CA TYR A 276 -23.37 -14.56 -10.56
C TYR A 276 -24.60 -14.88 -9.71
N ARG A 277 -24.79 -16.12 -9.27
CA ARG A 277 -25.90 -16.49 -8.37
C ARG A 277 -25.73 -15.87 -6.99
N VAL A 278 -24.54 -15.98 -6.40
CA VAL A 278 -24.24 -15.36 -5.11
C VAL A 278 -24.40 -13.84 -5.20
N PHE A 279 -23.88 -13.23 -6.27
CA PHE A 279 -24.04 -11.80 -6.55
C PHE A 279 -25.50 -11.38 -6.66
N SER A 280 -26.30 -12.08 -7.47
CA SER A 280 -27.73 -11.81 -7.62
C SER A 280 -28.47 -11.98 -6.30
N TRP A 281 -28.05 -12.93 -5.45
CA TRP A 281 -28.67 -13.18 -4.17
C TRP A 281 -28.32 -12.08 -3.16
N VAL A 282 -27.05 -11.68 -3.04
CA VAL A 282 -26.62 -10.52 -2.25
C VAL A 282 -27.39 -9.26 -2.66
N LEU A 283 -27.58 -9.03 -3.96
CA LEU A 283 -28.41 -7.92 -4.47
C LEU A 283 -29.89 -8.06 -4.11
N SER A 284 -30.47 -9.25 -4.26
CA SER A 284 -31.90 -9.48 -4.01
C SER A 284 -32.26 -9.41 -2.52
N SER A 285 -31.38 -9.90 -1.65
CA SER A 285 -31.47 -9.75 -0.19
C SER A 285 -31.20 -8.30 0.26
N SER A 286 -30.58 -7.49 -0.61
CA SER A 286 -30.42 -6.04 -0.40
C SER A 286 -31.65 -5.24 -0.78
N SER A 287 -32.49 -5.77 -1.69
CA SER A 287 -33.65 -5.09 -2.29
C SER A 287 -35.01 -5.60 -1.79
N GLN A 288 -35.16 -5.95 -0.50
CA GLN A 288 -36.49 -5.95 0.10
C GLN A 288 -37.01 -4.50 0.16
N GLY A 289 -37.54 -4.06 -0.99
CA GLY A 289 -37.94 -2.69 -1.28
C GLY A 289 -37.68 -2.27 -2.75
N GLY A 290 -38.05 -3.10 -3.73
CA GLY A 290 -38.18 -2.66 -5.14
C GLY A 290 -37.51 -3.58 -6.16
N MET A 291 -38.32 -4.36 -6.87
CA MET A 291 -37.90 -5.04 -8.10
C MET A 291 -37.57 -3.99 -9.17
N GLY A 292 -36.30 -3.85 -9.50
CA GLY A 292 -35.83 -3.17 -10.72
C GLY A 292 -35.36 -4.22 -11.72
N ASN A 293 -36.03 -4.31 -12.87
CA ASN A 293 -35.63 -5.19 -13.97
C ASN A 293 -34.17 -4.93 -14.40
N ILE A 294 -33.29 -5.92 -14.22
CA ILE A 294 -31.96 -5.91 -14.80
C ILE A 294 -32.11 -6.24 -16.29
N SER A 295 -32.16 -5.20 -17.13
CA SER A 295 -32.08 -5.32 -18.58
C SER A 295 -30.69 -5.82 -18.97
N THR A 296 -30.59 -7.10 -19.34
CA THR A 296 -29.37 -7.66 -19.95
C THR A 296 -29.38 -7.33 -21.44
N SER A 297 -28.89 -6.14 -21.81
CA SER A 297 -28.69 -5.86 -23.23
C SER A 297 -27.63 -6.82 -23.79
N ARG A 298 -28.06 -7.75 -24.64
CA ARG A 298 -27.20 -8.55 -25.52
C ARG A 298 -26.38 -7.60 -26.40
N LYS A 299 -25.16 -7.24 -25.99
CA LYS A 299 -24.03 -6.91 -26.88
C LYS A 299 -22.75 -6.72 -26.05
N ARG A 300 -21.73 -7.49 -26.45
CA ARG A 300 -20.32 -7.54 -25.97
C ARG A 300 -20.08 -8.16 -24.57
N ARG A 301 -19.57 -9.39 -24.59
CA ARG A 301 -19.02 -10.12 -23.43
C ARG A 301 -17.71 -9.46 -22.98
N VAL A 302 -17.75 -8.65 -21.92
CA VAL A 302 -16.56 -8.11 -21.24
C VAL A 302 -16.40 -8.81 -19.89
N PRO A 303 -15.22 -9.34 -19.53
CA PRO A 303 -15.01 -9.95 -18.22
C PRO A 303 -14.96 -8.86 -17.12
N ILE A 304 -15.98 -8.84 -16.26
CA ILE A 304 -16.03 -8.00 -15.06
C ILE A 304 -15.07 -8.60 -14.01
N ARG A 305 -14.17 -7.78 -13.44
CA ARG A 305 -13.10 -8.24 -12.52
C ARG A 305 -13.23 -7.74 -11.07
N THR A 306 -13.94 -6.63 -10.86
CA THR A 306 -14.19 -6.03 -9.54
C THR A 306 -15.47 -5.23 -9.68
N LEU A 307 -16.42 -5.42 -8.78
CA LEU A 307 -17.63 -4.60 -8.70
C LEU A 307 -17.64 -3.89 -7.36
N VAL A 308 -17.86 -2.58 -7.42
CA VAL A 308 -18.06 -1.73 -6.24
C VAL A 308 -19.53 -1.36 -6.17
N MET A 309 -20.14 -1.53 -5.00
CA MET A 309 -21.51 -1.11 -4.74
C MET A 309 -21.56 -0.17 -3.54
N ALA A 310 -22.19 0.99 -3.71
CA ALA A 310 -22.56 1.86 -2.60
C ALA A 310 -23.90 1.38 -2.03
N VAL A 311 -23.94 1.08 -0.73
CA VAL A 311 -25.18 0.68 -0.04
C VAL A 311 -25.82 1.95 0.52
N HIS A 312 -26.84 2.47 -0.16
CA HIS A 312 -27.55 3.65 0.31
C HIS A 312 -28.67 3.27 1.30
N SER A 313 -28.83 4.03 2.38
CA SER A 313 -29.92 3.86 3.32
C SER A 313 -31.24 4.41 2.76
N ARG A 314 -32.31 3.70 3.11
CA ARG A 314 -33.77 3.73 2.83
C ARG A 314 -34.49 4.89 2.10
N ALA A 315 -33.88 5.99 1.65
CA ALA A 315 -34.59 7.10 1.04
C ALA A 315 -34.23 7.41 -0.43
N GLN A 316 -33.17 6.84 -1.00
CA GLN A 316 -32.82 7.04 -2.41
C GLN A 316 -32.29 5.74 -3.03
N LYS A 317 -32.59 5.55 -4.33
CA LYS A 317 -32.32 4.32 -5.09
C LYS A 317 -30.84 3.90 -4.93
N PRO A 318 -30.53 2.61 -4.76
CA PRO A 318 -29.14 2.13 -4.75
C PRO A 318 -28.47 2.48 -6.09
N VAL A 319 -27.35 3.22 -6.02
CA VAL A 319 -26.54 3.52 -7.20
C VAL A 319 -25.51 2.41 -7.36
N CYS A 320 -25.77 1.53 -8.33
CA CYS A 320 -24.79 0.53 -8.77
C CYS A 320 -23.84 1.17 -9.79
N PHE A 321 -22.55 1.23 -9.47
CA PHE A 321 -21.53 1.61 -10.45
C PHE A 321 -21.04 0.35 -11.17
N PHE A 322 -21.34 0.24 -12.46
CA PHE A 322 -20.77 -0.80 -13.31
C PHE A 322 -19.40 -0.35 -13.80
N LEU A 323 -18.35 -0.99 -13.30
CA LEU A 323 -16.99 -0.75 -13.78
C LEU A 323 -16.59 -1.82 -14.79
N THR A 324 -16.77 -1.49 -16.07
CA THR A 324 -16.23 -2.26 -17.19
C THR A 324 -14.78 -1.85 -17.44
N GLY A 325 -13.85 -2.37 -16.63
CA GLY A 325 -12.41 -2.15 -16.83
C GLY A 325 -11.74 -3.36 -17.48
N TYR A 326 -11.24 -3.22 -18.71
CA TYR A 326 -10.22 -4.14 -19.22
C TYR A 326 -8.99 -4.03 -18.30
N ARG A 327 -8.61 -5.16 -17.69
CA ARG A 327 -7.47 -5.30 -16.76
C ARG A 327 -7.62 -4.54 -15.42
N SER A 328 -8.29 -5.22 -14.48
CA SER A 328 -8.28 -5.05 -13.00
C SER A 328 -7.19 -4.12 -12.49
N SER A 329 -7.46 -2.92 -11.95
CA SER A 329 -8.55 -2.54 -11.03
C SER A 329 -9.13 -1.15 -11.31
N VAL A 330 -10.22 -0.86 -10.61
CA VAL A 330 -11.05 0.35 -10.57
C VAL A 330 -10.33 1.52 -9.90
N ILE A 331 -10.53 2.73 -10.43
CA ILE A 331 -10.26 4.01 -9.79
C ILE A 331 -11.58 4.49 -9.18
N PHE A 332 -11.62 4.83 -7.90
CA PHE A 332 -12.70 5.65 -7.36
C PHE A 332 -12.37 7.10 -7.69
N THR A 333 -12.96 7.66 -8.74
CA THR A 333 -13.06 9.10 -8.91
C THR A 333 -14.48 9.48 -8.58
N SER A 334 -14.70 9.90 -7.34
CA SER A 334 -15.85 10.73 -7.06
C SER A 334 -15.49 12.13 -7.55
N MET A 335 -16.23 12.66 -8.52
CA MET A 335 -16.12 14.05 -8.96
C MET A 335 -16.74 15.02 -7.95
N LYS A 336 -16.55 14.79 -6.65
CA LYS A 336 -16.91 15.72 -5.59
C LYS A 336 -15.77 15.79 -4.56
N PRO A 337 -15.40 16.99 -4.10
CA PRO A 337 -14.38 17.16 -3.06
C PRO A 337 -14.80 16.38 -1.81
N GLY A 338 -13.90 15.55 -1.26
CA GLY A 338 -14.09 14.91 0.06
C GLY A 338 -14.50 13.43 0.08
N SER A 339 -13.95 12.58 -0.80
CA SER A 339 -14.40 11.18 -0.94
C SER A 339 -13.49 10.18 -0.21
N ARG A 340 -14.07 9.39 0.71
CA ARG A 340 -13.40 8.37 1.55
C ARG A 340 -13.44 6.98 0.90
N LEU A 341 -12.40 6.17 1.13
CA LEU A 341 -12.10 4.93 0.40
C LEU A 341 -11.88 3.72 1.31
N ALA A 342 -11.89 2.53 0.70
CA ALA A 342 -11.89 1.23 1.37
C ALA A 342 -10.75 0.32 0.86
N LEU A 343 -10.26 -0.56 1.74
CA LEU A 343 -9.20 -1.54 1.46
C LEU A 343 -9.72 -2.86 0.85
#